data_AF-A0A415ZH04-F1
#
_entry.id   AF-A0A415ZH04-F1
#
_cell.length_a   1.000
_cell.length_b   1.000
_cell.length_c   1.000
_cell.angle_alpha   90.00
_cell.angle_beta   90.00
_cell.angle_gamma   90.00
#
_symmetry.space_group_name_H-M   'P 1'
#
loop_
_entity.id
_entity.type
_entity.pdbx_description
1 polymer ?
#
loop_
_entity_poly.entity_id
_entity_poly.type
_entity_poly.pdbx_seq_one_letter_code
_entity_poly.pdbx_strand_id
1 'polypeptide(L)'
;MARERRDNKGRLLLTGEAQIRNGSYTFRYTDENGVRKSITNWKLLPEDQPPKGDTNPECLRDMENRITDRRTKAMPKKTKTVNAFWQEYISMKCEIAETTLVRYIYLYNKHVKNEWGKDQSNLFDILM
;
A
#
# COMPACT_ATOMS: atom_id res chain seq x y z
N MET A 1 -26.21 10.54 3.36
CA MET A 1 -25.31 11.43 4.11
C MET A 1 -24.66 10.62 5.22
N ALA A 2 -23.35 10.36 5.17
CA ALA A 2 -22.68 9.72 6.30
C ALA A 2 -22.69 10.72 7.47
N ARG A 3 -23.29 10.35 8.60
CA ARG A 3 -23.36 11.21 9.79
C ARG A 3 -21.93 11.47 10.28
N GLU A 4 -21.57 12.73 10.44
CA GLU A 4 -20.31 13.13 11.07
C GLU A 4 -20.19 12.44 12.43
N ARG A 5 -19.07 11.76 12.66
CA ARG A 5 -18.78 11.12 13.94
C ARG A 5 -18.01 12.11 14.79
N ARG A 6 -18.47 12.32 16.02
CA ARG A 6 -17.79 13.19 16.97
C ARG A 6 -17.46 12.40 18.22
N ASP A 7 -16.35 12.77 18.87
CA ASP A 7 -16.01 12.24 20.18
C ASP A 7 -16.85 12.88 21.28
N ASN A 8 -16.70 12.40 22.51
CA ASN A 8 -17.37 12.95 23.69
C ASN A 8 -16.98 14.42 23.99
N LYS A 9 -15.91 14.93 23.39
CA LYS A 9 -15.46 16.32 23.49
C LYS A 9 -15.95 17.21 22.33
N GLY A 10 -16.76 16.67 21.41
CA GLY A 10 -17.32 17.38 20.25
C GLY A 10 -16.40 17.49 19.03
N ARG A 11 -15.21 16.88 19.07
CA ARG A 11 -14.22 16.89 17.97
C ARG A 11 -14.63 15.90 16.89
N LEU A 12 -14.38 16.26 15.62
CA LEU A 12 -14.68 15.41 14.48
C LEU A 12 -13.69 14.23 14.42
N LEU A 13 -14.22 13.02 14.34
CA LEU A 13 -13.48 11.79 14.10
C LEU A 13 -13.41 11.52 12.59
N LEU A 14 -12.19 11.27 12.11
CA LEU A 14 -11.89 10.97 10.71
C LEU A 14 -12.32 9.56 10.32
N THR A 15 -12.22 9.26 9.03
CA THR A 15 -12.57 7.93 8.51
C THR A 15 -11.62 6.88 9.07
N GLY A 16 -12.18 5.88 9.74
CA GLY A 16 -11.41 4.82 10.40
C GLY A 16 -11.16 5.10 11.89
N GLU A 17 -11.33 6.34 12.34
CA GLU A 17 -11.29 6.72 13.76
C GLU A 17 -12.61 6.35 14.47
N ALA A 18 -12.50 5.91 15.72
CA ALA A 18 -13.62 5.68 16.63
C ALA A 18 -13.18 5.83 18.09
N GLN A 19 -14.02 6.43 18.93
CA GLN A 19 -13.81 6.45 20.39
C GLN A 19 -14.48 5.22 21.03
N ILE A 20 -13.74 4.50 21.87
CA ILE A 20 -14.24 3.38 22.67
C ILE A 20 -14.89 3.93 23.95
N ARG A 21 -15.80 3.16 24.55
CA ARG A 21 -16.48 3.47 25.83
C ARG A 21 -15.53 3.85 26.97
N ASN A 22 -14.31 3.31 27.01
CA ASN A 22 -13.29 3.64 28.02
C ASN A 22 -12.66 5.04 27.82
N GLY A 23 -12.96 5.73 26.71
CA GLY A 23 -12.42 7.05 26.38
C GLY A 23 -11.21 7.01 25.43
N SER A 24 -10.61 5.83 25.21
CA SER A 24 -9.52 5.66 24.23
C SER A 24 -10.03 5.75 22.80
N TYR A 25 -9.13 6.07 21.88
CA TYR A 25 -9.40 6.19 20.45
C TYR A 25 -8.78 5.03 19.70
N THR A 26 -9.44 4.61 18.64
CA THR A 26 -8.95 3.57 17.74
C THR A 26 -8.97 4.04 16.31
N PHE A 27 -7.98 3.59 15.54
CA PHE A 27 -7.93 3.79 14.11
C PHE A 27 -7.83 2.43 13.41
N ARG A 28 -8.78 2.14 12.52
CA ARG A 28 -8.84 0.90 11.73
C ARG A 28 -8.39 1.16 10.31
N TYR A 29 -7.46 0.35 9.83
CA TYR A 29 -6.92 0.44 8.48
C TYR A 29 -6.68 -0.95 7.88
N THR A 30 -6.51 -1.00 6.57
CA THR A 30 -6.03 -2.17 5.84
C THR A 30 -4.56 -1.95 5.52
N ASP A 31 -3.70 -2.90 5.88
CA ASP A 31 -2.28 -2.81 5.58
C ASP A 31 -1.97 -3.15 4.11
N GLU A 32 -0.68 -3.07 3.75
CA GLU A 32 -0.18 -3.33 2.39
C GLU A 32 -0.41 -4.77 1.90
N ASN A 33 -0.64 -5.72 2.80
CA ASN A 33 -0.94 -7.12 2.50
C ASN A 33 -2.46 -7.38 2.45
N GLY A 34 -3.29 -6.34 2.54
CA GLY A 34 -4.74 -6.49 2.58
C GLY A 34 -5.28 -6.91 3.94
N VAL A 35 -4.44 -6.96 4.98
CA VAL A 35 -4.84 -7.42 6.32
C VAL A 35 -5.42 -6.25 7.10
N ARG A 36 -6.60 -6.45 7.69
CA ARG A 36 -7.24 -5.43 8.54
C ARG A 36 -6.52 -5.35 9.89
N LYS A 37 -6.06 -4.16 10.25
CA LYS A 37 -5.39 -3.86 11.50
C LYS A 37 -6.08 -2.71 12.23
N SER A 38 -5.83 -2.62 13.53
CA SER A 38 -6.32 -1.53 14.36
C SER A 38 -5.25 -1.10 15.35
N ILE A 39 -5.05 0.20 15.49
CA ILE A 39 -4.24 0.78 16.56
C ILE A 39 -5.17 1.46 17.57
N THR A 40 -4.74 1.50 18.83
CA THR A 40 -5.48 2.11 19.95
C THR A 40 -4.55 3.07 20.69
N ASN A 41 -5.06 4.25 21.06
CA ASN A 41 -4.31 5.23 21.83
C ASN A 41 -5.26 6.07 22.69
N TRP A 42 -4.79 6.56 23.84
CA TRP A 42 -5.57 7.42 24.73
C TRP A 42 -5.66 8.87 24.21
N LYS A 43 -4.63 9.32 23.51
CA LYS A 43 -4.53 10.66 22.96
C LYS A 43 -5.00 10.68 21.51
N LEU A 44 -5.99 11.50 21.18
CA LEU A 44 -6.37 11.73 19.78
C LEU A 44 -5.40 12.71 19.14
N LEU A 45 -5.09 13.79 19.85
CA LEU A 45 -4.14 14.84 19.47
C LEU A 45 -2.96 14.90 20.44
N PRO A 46 -1.82 15.51 20.06
CA PRO A 46 -0.65 15.62 20.93
C PRO A 46 -0.91 16.34 22.25
N GLU A 47 -1.87 17.28 22.26
CA GLU A 47 -2.21 18.09 23.44
C GLU A 47 -3.09 17.35 24.46
N ASP A 48 -3.66 16.19 24.11
CA ASP A 48 -4.47 15.41 25.04
C ASP A 48 -3.61 14.83 26.17
N GLN A 49 -4.09 14.96 27.42
CA GLN A 49 -3.42 14.31 28.55
C GLN A 49 -3.80 12.83 28.65
N PRO A 50 -2.82 11.92 28.70
CA PRO A 50 -3.08 10.50 28.88
C PRO A 50 -3.44 10.18 30.34
N PRO A 51 -4.14 9.06 30.59
CA PRO A 51 -4.43 8.61 31.95
C PRO A 51 -3.14 8.29 32.73
N LYS A 52 -3.22 8.36 34.07
CA LYS A 52 -2.08 8.07 34.96
C LYS A 52 -1.48 6.70 34.64
N GLY A 53 -0.20 6.69 34.27
CA GLY A 53 0.56 5.46 33.98
C GLY A 53 0.75 5.16 32.50
N ASP A 54 0.09 5.88 31.59
CA ASP A 54 0.38 5.77 30.16
C ASP A 54 1.56 6.69 29.80
N THR A 55 2.63 6.07 29.31
CA THR A 55 3.89 6.73 28.94
C THR A 55 4.04 6.91 27.44
N ASN A 56 2.98 6.64 26.66
CA ASN A 56 3.05 6.73 25.22
C ASN A 56 3.25 8.19 24.75
N PRO A 57 4.38 8.50 24.08
CA PRO A 57 4.68 9.85 23.65
C PRO A 57 3.84 10.27 22.42
N GLU A 58 3.43 9.33 21.57
CA GLU A 58 2.69 9.61 20.33
C GLU A 58 1.18 9.74 20.56
N CYS A 59 0.48 10.54 19.73
CA CYS A 59 -0.98 10.53 19.65
C CYS A 59 -1.49 9.60 18.52
N LEU A 60 -2.80 9.33 18.48
CA LEU A 60 -3.39 8.46 17.46
C LEU A 60 -3.15 9.00 16.04
N ARG A 61 -3.28 10.31 15.84
CA ARG A 61 -3.10 10.93 14.51
C ARG A 61 -1.65 10.91 14.04
N ASP A 62 -0.68 11.01 14.94
CA ASP A 62 0.74 10.86 14.56
C ASP A 62 1.02 9.42 14.09
N MET A 63 0.45 8.43 14.78
CA MET A 63 0.55 7.02 14.37
C MET A 63 -0.14 6.77 13.03
N GLU A 64 -1.33 7.32 12.82
CA GLU A 64 -2.05 7.27 11.53
C GLU A 64 -1.23 7.91 10.41
N ASN A 65 -0.69 9.10 10.64
CA ASN A 65 0.17 9.79 9.68
C ASN A 65 1.39 8.94 9.34
N ARG A 66 2.06 8.34 10.33
CA ARG A 66 3.20 7.45 10.09
C ARG A 66 2.83 6.22 9.26
N ILE A 67 1.66 5.62 9.50
CA ILE A 67 1.15 4.49 8.70
C ILE A 67 0.83 4.92 7.27
N THR A 68 0.19 6.08 7.12
CA THR A 68 -0.19 6.64 5.82
C THR A 68 1.02 7.09 5.01
N ASP A 69 2.00 7.74 5.64
CA ASP A 69 3.28 8.12 5.06
C ASP A 69 4.07 6.91 4.59
N ARG A 70 4.12 5.85 5.39
CA ARG A 70 4.71 4.58 4.96
C ARG A 70 3.99 4.07 3.71
N ARG A 71 2.67 4.15 3.66
CA ARG A 71 1.88 3.71 2.50
C ARG A 71 2.07 4.57 1.26
N THR A 72 2.20 5.89 1.39
CA THR A 72 2.38 6.80 0.25
C THR A 72 3.81 6.80 -0.27
N LYS A 73 4.81 6.66 0.63
CA LYS A 73 6.23 6.54 0.28
C LYS A 73 6.62 5.11 -0.10
N ALA A 74 5.87 4.10 0.33
CA ALA A 74 5.99 2.76 -0.22
C ALA A 74 5.72 2.88 -1.71
N MET A 75 6.76 2.61 -2.51
CA MET A 75 6.64 2.55 -3.96
C MET A 75 5.45 1.63 -4.24
N PRO A 76 4.41 2.08 -4.98
CA PRO A 76 3.32 1.17 -5.33
C PRO A 76 3.98 -0.08 -5.92
N LYS A 77 3.62 -1.27 -5.43
CA LYS A 77 4.05 -2.53 -6.05
C LYS A 77 3.65 -2.39 -7.51
N LYS A 78 4.60 -2.01 -8.38
CA LYS A 78 4.35 -1.82 -9.80
C LYS A 78 4.20 -3.22 -10.38
N THR A 79 3.03 -3.81 -10.20
CA THR A 79 2.67 -5.05 -10.86
C THR A 79 2.48 -4.70 -12.33
N LYS A 80 3.53 -4.93 -13.12
CA LYS A 80 3.42 -4.91 -14.58
C LYS A 80 3.17 -6.34 -15.03
N THR A 81 2.40 -6.48 -16.11
CA THR A 81 2.24 -7.79 -16.74
C THR A 81 3.54 -8.24 -17.38
N VAL A 82 3.72 -9.54 -17.58
CA VAL A 82 4.88 -10.09 -18.31
C VAL A 82 5.03 -9.41 -19.69
N ASN A 83 3.91 -9.14 -20.38
CA ASN A 83 3.93 -8.40 -21.65
C ASN A 83 4.47 -6.98 -21.52
N ALA A 84 4.08 -6.23 -20.47
CA ALA A 84 4.58 -4.88 -20.26
C ALA A 84 6.09 -4.89 -19.95
N PHE A 85 6.56 -5.86 -19.17
CA PHE A 85 8.00 -6.05 -18.93
C PHE A 85 8.77 -6.40 -20.20
N TRP A 86 8.25 -7.34 -20.99
CA TRP A 86 8.87 -7.74 -22.26
C TRP A 86 9.04 -6.58 -23.23
N GLN A 87 8.02 -5.71 -23.36
CA GLN A 87 8.08 -4.54 -24.23
C GLN A 87 9.18 -3.56 -23.79
N GLU A 88 9.29 -3.30 -22.48
CA GLU A 88 10.36 -2.44 -21.95
C GLU A 88 11.73 -3.06 -22.19
N TYR A 89 11.90 -4.34 -21.84
CA TYR A 89 13.14 -5.07 -22.04
C TYR A 89 13.60 -5.05 -23.50
N ILE A 90 12.71 -5.39 -24.44
CA ILE A 90 13.08 -5.46 -25.86
C ILE A 90 13.38 -4.08 -26.44
N SER A 91 12.69 -3.03 -25.97
CA SER A 91 12.94 -1.65 -26.39
C SER A 91 14.30 -1.12 -25.94
N MET A 92 14.82 -1.61 -24.80
CA MET A 92 16.15 -1.25 -24.29
C MET A 92 17.29 -2.02 -24.98
N LYS A 93 17.00 -3.14 -25.66
CA LYS A 93 18.02 -4.00 -26.29
C LYS A 93 18.34 -3.55 -27.72
N CYS A 94 18.94 -2.37 -27.84
CA CYS A 94 19.36 -1.78 -29.12
C CYS A 94 20.60 -2.42 -29.76
N GLU A 95 21.34 -3.27 -29.03
CA GLU A 95 22.60 -3.88 -29.49
C GLU A 95 22.42 -5.25 -30.18
N ILE A 96 21.19 -5.73 -30.35
CA ILE A 96 20.92 -7.06 -30.91
C ILE A 96 20.81 -6.95 -32.44
N ALA A 97 21.47 -7.86 -33.16
CA ALA A 97 21.31 -7.98 -34.61
C ALA A 97 19.83 -8.18 -35.00
N GLU A 98 19.38 -7.49 -36.05
CA GLU A 98 17.97 -7.44 -36.44
C GLU A 98 17.34 -8.82 -36.66
N THR A 99 18.08 -9.75 -37.27
CA THR A 99 17.62 -11.13 -37.50
C THR A 99 17.36 -11.90 -36.19
N THR A 100 18.20 -11.69 -35.18
CA THR A 100 18.04 -12.26 -33.85
C THR A 100 16.88 -11.61 -33.11
N LEU A 101 16.70 -10.30 -33.26
CA LEU A 101 15.59 -9.56 -32.67
C LEU A 101 14.24 -10.05 -33.19
N VAL A 102 14.10 -10.21 -34.52
CA VAL A 102 12.90 -10.76 -35.15
C VAL A 102 12.59 -12.17 -34.62
N ARG A 103 13.62 -13.02 -34.47
CA ARG A 103 13.46 -14.37 -33.91
C ARG A 103 12.98 -14.34 -32.46
N TYR A 104 13.51 -13.46 -31.64
CA TYR A 104 13.11 -13.32 -30.23
C TYR A 104 11.66 -12.85 -30.11
N ILE A 105 11.26 -11.85 -30.90
CA ILE A 105 9.87 -11.38 -30.97
C ILE A 105 8.93 -12.52 -31.40
N TYR A 106 9.33 -13.31 -32.40
CA TYR A 106 8.54 -14.45 -32.87
C TYR A 106 8.34 -15.50 -31.77
N LEU A 107 9.42 -15.94 -31.10
CA LEU A 107 9.34 -16.95 -30.05
C LEU A 107 8.48 -16.48 -28.87
N TYR A 108 8.65 -15.21 -28.45
CA TYR A 108 7.84 -14.64 -27.38
C TYR A 108 6.35 -14.59 -27.75
N ASN A 109 6.03 -14.11 -28.95
CA ASN A 109 4.64 -14.04 -29.41
C ASN A 109 3.98 -15.43 -29.52
N LYS A 110 4.77 -16.44 -29.92
CA LYS A 110 4.28 -17.80 -30.11
C LYS A 110 4.03 -18.53 -28.79
N HIS A 111 4.92 -18.37 -27.81
CA HIS A 111 4.93 -19.23 -26.62
C HIS A 111 4.55 -18.51 -25.32
N VAL A 112 4.70 -17.18 -25.24
CA VAL A 112 4.60 -16.47 -23.94
C VAL A 112 3.47 -15.45 -23.94
N LYS A 113 3.33 -14.65 -25.02
CA LYS A 113 2.42 -13.49 -25.08
C LYS A 113 0.97 -13.80 -24.71
N ASN A 114 0.46 -14.95 -25.17
CA ASN A 114 -0.95 -15.33 -24.99
C ASN A 114 -1.18 -16.19 -23.75
N GLU A 115 -0.20 -17.02 -23.36
CA GLU A 115 -0.32 -17.95 -22.23
C GLU A 115 0.00 -17.27 -20.90
N TRP A 116 1.15 -16.61 -20.78
CA TRP A 116 1.64 -15.99 -19.53
C TRP A 116 1.70 -14.46 -19.60
N GLY A 117 1.57 -13.89 -20.80
CA GLY A 117 1.78 -12.46 -21.03
C GLY A 117 0.83 -11.54 -20.24
N LYS A 118 -0.34 -12.03 -19.82
CA LYS A 118 -1.35 -11.26 -19.07
C LYS A 118 -1.18 -11.36 -17.55
N ASP A 119 -0.35 -12.30 -17.07
CA ASP A 119 -0.21 -12.54 -15.65
C ASP A 119 0.53 -11.36 -14.99
N GLN A 120 0.00 -10.92 -13.85
CA GLN A 120 0.64 -9.90 -13.02
C GLN A 120 1.67 -10.58 -12.13
N SER A 121 2.88 -10.68 -12.63
CA SER A 121 4.03 -11.25 -11.92
C SER A 121 4.86 -10.15 -11.27
N ASN A 122 5.27 -10.37 -10.02
CA ASN A 122 6.33 -9.54 -9.43
C ASN A 122 7.67 -9.94 -10.05
N LEU A 123 8.58 -8.99 -10.27
CA LEU A 123 9.90 -9.24 -10.86
C LEU A 123 10.70 -10.31 -10.07
N PHE A 124 10.45 -10.42 -8.78
CA PHE A 124 11.04 -11.41 -7.88
C PHE A 124 10.51 -12.84 -8.09
N ASP A 125 9.29 -13.00 -8.60
CA ASP A 125 8.65 -14.33 -8.73
C ASP A 125 9.03 -15.05 -10.03
N ILE A 126 9.60 -14.33 -11.02
CA ILE A 126 10.03 -14.90 -12.31
C ILE A 126 11.50 -15.37 -12.28
N LEU A 127 12.29 -14.85 -11.34
CA LEU A 127 13.74 -15.05 -11.28
C LEU A 127 14.20 -16.07 -10.22
N MET A 128 13.27 -16.68 -9.48
CA MET A 128 13.49 -17.71 -8.45
C MET A 128 12.76 -19.00 -8.84
#